data_AF-A0A7Y7SSH6-F1
#
_entry.id   AF-A0A7Y7SSH6-F1
#
_cell.length_a   1.000
_cell.length_b   1.000
_cell.length_c   1.000
_cell.angle_alpha   90.00
_cell.angle_beta   90.00
_cell.angle_gamma   90.00
#
_symmetry.space_group_name_H-M   'P 1'
#
loop_
_entity.id
_entity.type
_entity.pdbx_description
1 polymer ?
#
loop_
_entity_poly.entity_id
_entity_poly.type
_entity_poly.pdbx_seq_one_letter_code
_entity_poly.pdbx_strand_id
1 'polypeptide(L)'
;MERFAKVFESHGRQILVRKGENSDGDAALNISTMFSGAEMTISLGFGDNDEAMDKALDTFEQEQADHFTEQFEGQTSAFEAFKSLTSRASEDDEDYDE
;
A
#
# COMPACT_ATOMS: atom_id res chain seq x y z
N MET A 1 -23.36 7.40 6.73
CA MET A 1 -22.69 6.13 6.47
C MET A 1 -21.22 6.34 6.74
N GLU A 2 -20.62 5.50 7.56
CA GLU A 2 -19.18 5.52 7.81
C GLU A 2 -18.43 5.03 6.56
N ARG A 3 -17.33 5.70 6.20
CA ARG A 3 -16.50 5.28 5.07
C ARG A 3 -15.58 4.15 5.53
N PHE A 4 -15.75 2.96 4.97
CA PHE A 4 -14.94 1.79 5.31
C PHE A 4 -13.84 1.49 4.27
N ALA A 5 -13.91 2.14 3.11
CA ALA A 5 -12.94 1.99 2.02
C ALA A 5 -12.90 3.22 1.11
N LYS A 6 -11.78 3.38 0.40
CA LYS A 6 -11.52 4.32 -0.68
C LYS A 6 -10.93 3.57 -1.87
N VAL A 7 -11.32 3.96 -3.08
CA VAL A 7 -10.77 3.41 -4.32
C VAL A 7 -10.16 4.56 -5.11
N PHE A 8 -8.95 4.36 -5.59
CA PHE A 8 -8.21 5.31 -6.42
C PHE A 8 -7.81 4.65 -7.73
N GLU A 9 -7.72 5.44 -8.79
CA GLU A 9 -7.11 5.03 -10.06
C GLU A 9 -5.78 5.75 -10.20
N SER A 10 -4.70 5.00 -10.41
CA SER A 10 -3.38 5.59 -10.58
C SER A 10 -2.45 4.69 -11.39
N HIS A 11 -1.62 5.29 -12.24
CA HIS A 11 -0.70 4.61 -13.18
C HIS A 11 -1.33 3.41 -13.91
N GLY A 12 -2.59 3.55 -14.35
CA GLY A 12 -3.32 2.49 -15.07
C GLY A 12 -3.79 1.33 -14.19
N ARG A 13 -3.79 1.50 -12.87
CA ARG A 13 -4.21 0.50 -11.87
C ARG A 13 -5.29 1.05 -10.96
N GLN A 14 -6.04 0.13 -10.35
CA GLN A 14 -6.94 0.45 -9.25
C GLN A 14 -6.27 0.09 -7.92
N ILE A 15 -6.35 1.02 -6.96
CA ILE A 15 -5.89 0.87 -5.59
C ILE A 15 -7.11 0.89 -4.67
N LEU A 16 -7.27 -0.17 -3.89
CA LEU A 16 -8.28 -0.28 -2.84
C LEU A 16 -7.62 -0.07 -1.49
N VAL A 17 -8.04 0.97 -0.77
CA VAL A 17 -7.63 1.24 0.60
C VAL A 17 -8.83 0.99 1.51
N ARG A 18 -8.71 0.10 2.48
CA ARG A 18 -9.84 -0.28 3.35
C ARG A 18 -9.41 -0.52 4.79
N LYS A 19 -10.35 -0.30 5.71
CA LYS A 19 -10.25 -0.79 7.08
C LYS A 19 -10.29 -2.32 7.07
N GLY A 20 -9.58 -2.96 7.99
CA GLY A 20 -9.58 -4.40 8.19
C GLY A 20 -8.84 -4.76 9.46
N GLU A 21 -8.46 -6.02 9.57
CA GLU A 21 -7.76 -6.58 10.72
C GLU A 21 -6.46 -7.25 10.26
N ASN A 22 -5.44 -7.25 11.11
CA ASN A 22 -4.23 -8.05 10.91
C ASN A 22 -4.48 -9.52 11.32
N SER A 23 -3.43 -10.36 11.28
CA SER A 23 -3.54 -11.78 11.67
C SER A 23 -3.91 -12.02 13.13
N ASP A 24 -3.68 -11.03 13.99
CA ASP A 24 -3.92 -11.08 15.42
C ASP A 24 -5.32 -10.54 15.79
N GLY A 25 -6.08 -10.03 14.81
CA GLY A 25 -7.39 -9.42 14.99
C GLY A 25 -7.35 -7.94 15.36
N ASP A 26 -6.17 -7.32 15.29
CA ASP A 26 -5.98 -5.90 15.58
C ASP A 26 -6.29 -5.03 14.35
N ALA A 27 -6.63 -3.77 14.59
CA ALA A 27 -6.97 -2.79 13.56
C ALA A 27 -5.86 -2.64 12.51
N ALA A 28 -6.22 -2.67 11.23
CA ALA A 28 -5.27 -2.52 10.13
C ALA A 28 -5.84 -1.77 8.93
N LEU A 29 -5.00 -0.92 8.31
CA LEU A 29 -5.30 -0.32 7.01
C LEU A 29 -4.69 -1.18 5.91
N ASN A 30 -5.55 -1.71 5.04
CA ASN A 30 -5.14 -2.57 3.93
C ASN A 30 -5.14 -1.78 2.63
N ILE A 31 -3.98 -1.73 1.97
CA ILE A 31 -3.76 -1.10 0.65
C ILE A 31 -3.53 -2.22 -0.35
N SER A 32 -4.45 -2.40 -1.29
CA SER A 32 -4.49 -3.55 -2.20
C SER A 32 -4.53 -3.13 -3.67
N THR A 33 -3.89 -3.91 -4.53
CA THR A 33 -3.96 -3.74 -5.98
C THR A 33 -3.85 -5.09 -6.70
N MET A 34 -4.27 -5.12 -7.97
CA MET A 34 -4.30 -6.32 -8.79
C MET A 34 -3.29 -6.26 -9.93
N PHE A 35 -2.56 -7.37 -10.11
CA PHE A 35 -1.66 -7.61 -11.23
C PHE A 35 -2.05 -8.91 -11.92
N SER A 36 -2.67 -8.83 -13.10
CA SER A 36 -2.94 -10.01 -13.95
C SER A 36 -3.60 -11.19 -13.21
N GLY A 37 -4.55 -10.91 -12.31
CA GLY A 37 -5.26 -11.91 -11.50
C GLY A 37 -4.60 -12.27 -10.15
N ALA A 38 -3.39 -11.79 -9.89
CA ALA A 38 -2.77 -11.83 -8.55
C ALA A 38 -3.09 -10.55 -7.78
N GLU A 39 -3.40 -10.68 -6.49
CA GLU A 39 -3.58 -9.56 -5.58
C GLU A 39 -2.28 -9.31 -4.80
N MET A 40 -1.91 -8.04 -4.67
CA MET A 40 -0.88 -7.59 -3.74
C MET A 40 -1.53 -6.70 -2.69
N THR A 41 -1.37 -7.04 -1.42
CA THR A 41 -1.90 -6.29 -0.29
C THR A 41 -0.78 -5.96 0.68
N ILE A 42 -0.71 -4.69 1.08
CA ILE A 42 0.11 -4.21 2.19
C ILE A 42 -0.82 -3.84 3.34
N SER A 43 -0.53 -4.36 4.52
CA SER A 43 -1.30 -4.12 5.74
C SER A 43 -0.49 -3.29 6.72
N LEU A 44 -1.03 -2.12 7.11
CA LEU A 44 -0.48 -1.27 8.15
C LEU A 44 -1.25 -1.53 9.44
N GLY A 45 -0.62 -2.17 10.44
CA GLY A 45 -1.23 -2.47 11.72
C GLY A 45 -1.23 -1.28 12.68
N PHE A 46 -2.35 -1.07 13.36
CA PHE A 46 -2.56 -0.02 14.36
C PHE A 46 -2.78 -0.58 15.78
N GLY A 47 -2.75 -1.90 15.96
CA GLY A 47 -2.99 -2.53 17.26
C GLY A 47 -4.44 -2.33 17.71
N ASP A 48 -4.63 -1.95 18.97
CA ASP A 48 -5.93 -1.63 19.56
C ASP A 48 -6.44 -0.21 19.23
N ASN A 49 -5.76 0.50 18.33
CA ASN A 49 -6.04 1.91 18.02
C ASN A 49 -6.89 2.08 16.75
N ASP A 50 -8.18 1.75 16.86
CA ASP A 50 -9.17 1.94 15.78
C ASP A 50 -9.26 3.39 15.30
N GLU A 51 -9.17 4.37 16.22
CA GLU A 51 -9.24 5.79 15.87
C GLU A 51 -8.09 6.24 14.96
N ALA A 52 -6.89 5.68 15.17
CA ALA A 52 -5.74 5.96 14.32
C ALA A 52 -5.90 5.35 12.92
N MET A 53 -6.46 4.13 12.83
CA MET A 53 -6.79 3.51 11.54
C MET A 53 -7.83 4.34 10.78
N ASP A 54 -8.88 4.79 11.47
CA ASP A 54 -9.95 5.61 10.91
C ASP A 54 -9.42 6.91 10.35
N LYS A 55 -8.60 7.60 11.14
CA LYS A 55 -7.93 8.82 10.71
C LYS A 55 -7.01 8.56 9.50
N ALA A 56 -6.27 7.45 9.51
CA ALA A 56 -5.39 7.09 8.40
C ALA A 56 -6.18 6.88 7.10
N LEU A 57 -7.31 6.17 7.15
CA LEU A 57 -8.19 6.03 5.99
C LEU A 57 -8.72 7.39 5.55
N ASP A 58 -9.18 8.23 6.47
CA ASP A 58 -9.76 9.54 6.16
C ASP A 58 -8.75 10.50 5.53
N THR A 59 -7.49 10.45 5.96
CA THR A 59 -6.40 11.25 5.40
C THR A 59 -5.75 10.64 4.15
N PHE A 60 -6.06 9.39 3.81
CA PHE A 60 -5.52 8.79 2.58
C PHE A 60 -6.15 9.44 1.36
N GLU A 61 -5.33 10.09 0.53
CA GLU A 61 -5.73 10.84 -0.64
C GLU A 61 -5.04 10.30 -1.91
N GLN A 62 -5.39 10.89 -3.06
CA GLN A 62 -4.87 10.48 -4.36
C GLN A 62 -3.34 10.53 -4.41
N GLU A 63 -2.71 11.52 -3.77
CA GLU A 63 -1.24 11.67 -3.75
C GLU A 63 -0.53 10.44 -3.15
N GLN A 64 -1.08 9.88 -2.06
CA GLN A 64 -0.51 8.65 -1.48
C GLN A 64 -0.77 7.42 -2.36
N ALA A 65 -1.91 7.38 -3.06
CA ALA A 65 -2.18 6.32 -4.04
C ALA A 65 -1.19 6.39 -5.21
N ASP A 66 -0.94 7.60 -5.73
CA ASP A 66 -0.01 7.86 -6.83
C ASP A 66 1.40 7.43 -6.44
N HIS A 67 1.91 7.90 -5.30
CA HIS A 67 3.23 7.53 -4.80
C HIS A 67 3.39 6.02 -4.58
N PHE A 68 2.34 5.34 -4.10
CA PHE A 68 2.32 3.89 -3.96
C PHE A 68 2.43 3.18 -5.32
N THR A 69 1.66 3.62 -6.31
CA THR A 69 1.63 3.01 -7.65
C THR A 69 2.82 3.35 -8.55
N GLU A 70 3.45 4.51 -8.36
CA GLU A 70 4.64 4.94 -9.10
C GLU A 70 5.76 3.89 -8.98
N GLN A 71 5.88 3.24 -7.83
CA GLN A 71 6.84 2.16 -7.58
C GLN A 71 6.64 0.93 -8.48
N PHE A 72 5.48 0.81 -9.13
CA PHE A 72 5.10 -0.33 -9.96
C PHE A 72 5.01 0.02 -11.45
N GLU A 73 5.46 1.20 -11.83
CA GLU A 73 5.49 1.58 -13.25
C GLU A 73 6.35 0.58 -14.03
N GLY A 74 5.81 0.11 -15.15
CA GLY A 74 6.43 -0.94 -15.98
C GLY A 74 6.36 -2.38 -15.45
N GLN A 75 5.92 -2.60 -14.20
CA GLN A 75 5.86 -3.96 -13.63
C GLN A 75 4.59 -4.69 -14.10
N THR A 76 4.67 -5.99 -14.39
CA THR A 76 3.52 -6.74 -14.96
C THR A 76 2.95 -7.78 -14.02
N SER A 77 3.71 -8.15 -12.99
CA SER A 77 3.32 -9.12 -11.97
C SER A 77 3.43 -8.56 -10.55
N ALA A 78 2.65 -9.13 -9.64
CA ALA A 78 2.69 -8.77 -8.22
C ALA A 78 4.07 -9.03 -7.59
N PHE A 79 4.79 -10.07 -8.04
CA PHE A 79 6.13 -10.38 -7.52
C PHE A 79 7.18 -9.37 -7.99
N GLU A 80 7.12 -8.90 -9.23
CA GLU A 80 7.98 -7.81 -9.72
C GLU A 80 7.71 -6.49 -8.98
N ALA A 81 6.45 -6.17 -8.76
CA ALA A 81 6.04 -5.03 -7.94
C ALA A 81 6.57 -5.13 -6.50
N PHE A 82 6.46 -6.31 -5.89
CA PHE A 82 7.04 -6.58 -4.56
C PHE A 82 8.57 -6.42 -4.58
N LYS A 83 9.26 -6.97 -5.59
CA LYS A 83 10.70 -6.80 -5.74
C LYS A 83 11.08 -5.33 -5.77
N SER A 84 10.39 -4.51 -6.57
CA SER A 84 10.62 -3.05 -6.67
C SER A 84 10.57 -2.36 -5.30
N LEU A 85 9.59 -2.72 -4.45
CA LEU A 85 9.49 -2.16 -3.09
C LEU A 85 10.68 -2.55 -2.21
N THR A 86 11.15 -3.80 -2.34
CA THR A 86 12.22 -4.33 -1.48
C THR A 86 13.64 -4.02 -1.97
N SER A 87 13.86 -3.89 -3.28
CA SER A 87 15.18 -3.63 -3.87
C SER A 87 15.59 -2.16 -3.72
N ARG A 88 14.61 -1.25 -3.73
CA ARG A 88 14.88 0.18 -3.54
C ARG A 88 15.36 0.50 -2.12
N ALA A 89 15.11 -0.38 -1.14
CA ALA A 89 15.67 -0.27 0.20
C ALA A 89 17.17 -0.64 0.29
N SER A 90 17.74 -1.26 -0.76
CA SER A 90 19.16 -1.67 -0.80
C SER A 90 20.07 -0.76 -1.64
N GLU A 91 19.51 0.22 -2.35
CA GLU A 91 20.30 1.15 -3.20
C GLU A 91 20.76 2.40 -2.44
N ASP A 92 20.23 2.67 -1.24
CA ASP A 92 20.64 3.82 -0.39
C ASP A 92 21.88 3.54 0.49
N ASP A 93 22.47 2.33 0.43
CA ASP A 93 23.62 1.92 1.26
C ASP A 93 24.98 1.94 0.54
N GLU A 94 25.06 2.35 -0.74
CA GLU A 94 26.31 2.35 -1.54
C GLU A 94 26.92 3.74 -1.82
N ASP A 95 26.57 4.79 -1.07
CA ASP A 95 27.20 6.14 -1.17
C ASP A 95 28.22 6.41 -0.03
N TYR A 96 29.12 5.45 0.23
CA TYR A 96 30.37 5.70 0.97
C TYR A 96 31.55 4.94 0.34
N ASP A 97 32.07 5.49 -0.75
CA ASP A 97 33.47 5.42 -1.22
C ASP A 97 33.64 6.70 -2.06
N GLU A 98 34.49 7.70 -1.79
CA GLU A 98 35.87 7.72 -1.30
C GLU A 98 36.19 9.14 -0.75
#